data_AF-A0A0A9WEG6-F1
#
_entry.id   AF-A0A0A9WEG6-F1
#
_cell.length_a   1.000
_cell.length_b   1.000
_cell.length_c   1.000
_cell.angle_alpha   90.00
_cell.angle_beta   90.00
_cell.angle_gamma   90.00
#
_symmetry.space_group_name_H-M   'P 1'
#
loop_
_entity.id
_entity.type
_entity.pdbx_description
1 polymer ?
#
loop_
_entity_poly.entity_id
_entity_poly.type
_entity_poly.pdbx_seq_one_letter_code
_entity_poly.pdbx_strand_id
1 'polypeptide(L)'
;CWIISENLSTDIAQKKRYPYAAMAELAFGRFAGCYVNILLGLAIFCGSVPNLLVAAQNLELIGLKVTDYQMDFPYCYWMLILGIAMCPIIWMGSPKDLKWLGCGSVMVVLVSSALTWYCLLDSPAVDEPFIPQASWESLAIAYGILAFQFDIHPMVLTIQMDMKNKDQLGKAIFLAFIVSGSLFFVTLSICYSRFGTAIHYNVLQGLPASSYLYVDFVLATVQIVVSIVIGASPLFQGLEDLLYISPGFGWKRIFLRTFVVMAVVTVGEVIPRFDLVMSLFGGLLMAQLMFIIPPLIYTKLRAKQTSVTPALLSIPRRLFGYGSITPLLRSEGSPLLGYHSRADFPGDPFATRAELLESLETDVPLRSSDVASRSSVVSSRSLEVPSRSLCSFLEGLLSLRTALDAGPLSVLEKTTNVLLVLLGLTATGTSTFYAIIGTLRYADFAPPCITNVTLAARLVYYQL
;
A
#
# COMPACT_ATOMS: atom_id res chain seq x y z
N CYS A 1 -1.10 -8.52 15.02
CA CYS A 1 -2.53 -8.22 14.78
C CYS A 1 -3.24 -9.30 13.97
N TRP A 2 -2.71 -9.72 12.82
CA TRP A 2 -3.37 -10.72 11.97
C TRP A 2 -3.68 -12.05 12.70
N ILE A 3 -2.68 -12.65 13.34
CA ILE A 3 -2.84 -13.90 14.10
C ILE A 3 -3.90 -13.77 15.21
N ILE A 4 -3.95 -12.61 15.90
CA ILE A 4 -4.98 -12.33 16.92
C ILE A 4 -6.38 -12.27 16.27
N SER A 5 -6.48 -11.71 15.08
CA SER A 5 -7.74 -11.59 14.34
C SER A 5 -8.25 -12.95 13.84
N GLU A 6 -7.34 -13.81 13.35
CA GLU A 6 -7.64 -15.18 12.93
C GLU A 6 -8.17 -16.03 14.10
N ASN A 7 -7.63 -15.83 15.31
CA ASN A 7 -8.12 -16.48 16.53
C ASN A 7 -9.48 -15.94 17.02
N LEU A 8 -9.84 -14.71 16.67
CA LEU A 8 -11.09 -14.07 17.09
C LEU A 8 -12.27 -14.40 16.16
N SER A 9 -12.02 -14.65 14.88
CA SER A 9 -13.06 -14.94 13.90
C SER A 9 -12.51 -15.79 12.76
N THR A 10 -13.04 -17.01 12.62
CA THR A 10 -12.70 -17.94 11.53
C THR A 10 -13.03 -17.40 10.14
N ASP A 11 -14.05 -16.54 10.04
CA ASP A 11 -14.48 -15.93 8.77
C ASP A 11 -13.50 -14.90 8.20
N ILE A 12 -12.55 -14.41 9.01
CA ILE A 12 -11.53 -13.45 8.55
C ILE A 12 -10.54 -14.11 7.60
N ALA A 13 -10.33 -15.42 7.73
CA ALA A 13 -9.52 -16.18 6.78
C ALA A 13 -10.13 -16.15 5.35
N GLN A 14 -11.45 -15.97 5.22
CA GLN A 14 -12.12 -15.82 3.93
C GLN A 14 -11.98 -14.41 3.35
N LYS A 15 -11.72 -13.38 4.17
CA LYS A 15 -11.43 -12.01 3.72
C LYS A 15 -9.96 -11.83 3.29
N LYS A 16 -9.41 -12.82 2.57
CA LYS A 16 -7.98 -12.86 2.16
C LYS A 16 -7.55 -11.68 1.28
N ARG A 17 -8.50 -11.05 0.58
CA ARG A 17 -8.23 -9.97 -0.39
C ARG A 17 -7.90 -8.61 0.24
N TYR A 18 -8.40 -8.32 1.45
CA TYR A 18 -8.14 -7.05 2.16
C TYR A 18 -7.78 -7.27 3.63
N PRO A 19 -6.62 -7.86 3.92
CA PRO A 19 -6.29 -8.26 5.28
C PRO A 19 -6.20 -7.06 6.24
N TYR A 20 -5.67 -5.92 5.79
CA TYR A 20 -5.54 -4.73 6.65
C TYR A 20 -6.88 -4.07 6.98
N ALA A 21 -7.72 -3.85 5.95
CA ALA A 21 -9.05 -3.28 6.12
C ALA A 21 -9.96 -4.21 6.94
N ALA A 22 -9.87 -5.54 6.76
CA ALA A 22 -10.61 -6.51 7.54
C ALA A 22 -10.23 -6.49 9.03
N MET A 23 -8.94 -6.32 9.35
CA MET A 23 -8.50 -6.15 10.74
C MET A 23 -9.04 -4.86 11.36
N ALA A 24 -9.02 -3.76 10.61
CA ALA A 24 -9.58 -2.49 11.07
C ALA A 24 -11.10 -2.58 11.26
N GLU A 25 -11.81 -3.27 10.36
CA GLU A 25 -13.24 -3.56 10.48
C GLU A 25 -13.56 -4.38 11.73
N LEU A 26 -12.77 -5.42 12.03
CA LEU A 26 -12.94 -6.21 13.25
C LEU A 26 -12.72 -5.38 14.52
N ALA A 27 -11.72 -4.51 14.50
CA ALA A 27 -11.33 -3.72 15.67
C ALA A 27 -12.33 -2.59 15.98
N PHE A 28 -12.72 -1.80 14.97
CA PHE A 28 -13.48 -0.54 15.13
C PHE A 28 -14.77 -0.47 14.30
N GLY A 29 -15.08 -1.48 13.49
CA GLY A 29 -16.28 -1.53 12.65
C GLY A 29 -16.05 -1.08 11.19
N ARG A 30 -17.11 -1.17 10.37
CA ARG A 30 -17.06 -0.96 8.91
C ARG A 30 -16.45 0.37 8.47
N PHE A 31 -16.72 1.46 9.19
CA PHE A 31 -16.19 2.77 8.85
C PHE A 31 -14.65 2.80 8.91
N ALA A 32 -14.06 2.23 9.95
CA ALA A 32 -12.60 2.16 10.10
C ALA A 32 -11.97 1.27 9.03
N GLY A 33 -12.62 0.16 8.68
CA GLY A 33 -12.21 -0.68 7.54
C GLY A 33 -12.15 0.10 6.23
N CYS A 34 -13.19 0.90 5.94
CA CYS A 34 -13.25 1.75 4.75
C CYS A 34 -12.14 2.82 4.76
N TYR A 35 -11.97 3.54 5.88
CA TYR A 35 -10.92 4.55 6.03
C TYR A 35 -9.53 3.99 5.74
N VAL A 36 -9.20 2.85 6.37
CA VAL A 36 -7.92 2.17 6.19
C VAL A 36 -7.72 1.69 4.76
N ASN A 37 -8.77 1.20 4.09
CA ASN A 37 -8.71 0.79 2.70
C ASN A 37 -8.43 1.98 1.75
N ILE A 38 -9.07 3.13 1.98
CA ILE A 38 -8.83 4.35 1.20
C ILE A 38 -7.40 4.84 1.43
N LEU A 39 -6.94 4.91 2.68
CA LEU A 39 -5.60 5.36 3.02
C LEU A 39 -4.53 4.46 2.39
N LEU A 40 -4.75 3.15 2.41
CA LEU A 40 -3.90 2.17 1.76
C LEU A 40 -3.86 2.34 0.23
N GLY A 41 -5.01 2.56 -0.39
CA GLY A 41 -5.09 2.83 -1.83
C GLY A 41 -4.36 4.12 -2.22
N LEU A 42 -4.55 5.19 -1.44
CA LEU A 42 -3.84 6.45 -1.62
C LEU A 42 -2.33 6.29 -1.44
N ALA A 43 -1.89 5.51 -0.44
CA ALA A 43 -0.47 5.22 -0.23
C ALA A 43 0.18 4.56 -1.45
N ILE A 44 -0.45 3.52 -2.02
CA ILE A 44 0.05 2.83 -3.23
C ILE A 44 0.05 3.75 -4.46
N PHE A 45 -1.02 4.54 -4.63
CA PHE A 45 -1.14 5.52 -5.71
C PHE A 45 -0.02 6.57 -5.62
N CYS A 46 0.10 7.22 -4.45
CA CYS A 46 1.11 8.23 -4.17
C CYS A 46 2.52 7.68 -4.27
N GLY A 47 2.76 6.42 -3.88
CA GLY A 47 4.05 5.74 -4.04
C GLY A 47 4.46 5.53 -5.49
N SER A 48 3.50 5.46 -6.42
CA SER A 48 3.78 5.28 -7.84
C SER A 48 4.30 6.56 -8.51
N VAL A 49 3.94 7.74 -7.99
CA VAL A 49 4.31 9.05 -8.56
C VAL A 49 5.84 9.29 -8.55
N PRO A 50 6.55 9.28 -7.40
CA PRO A 50 7.99 9.56 -7.38
C PRO A 50 8.78 8.46 -8.09
N ASN A 51 8.31 7.20 -8.04
CA ASN A 51 8.89 6.10 -8.79
C ASN A 51 8.82 6.37 -10.31
N LEU A 52 7.66 6.76 -10.82
CA LEU A 52 7.50 7.09 -12.23
C LEU A 52 8.35 8.30 -12.64
N LEU A 53 8.46 9.31 -11.77
CA LEU A 53 9.31 10.48 -12.01
C LEU A 53 10.79 10.09 -12.15
N VAL A 54 11.32 9.26 -11.24
CA VAL A 54 12.72 8.79 -11.32
C VAL A 54 12.96 7.97 -12.58
N ALA A 55 12.02 7.07 -12.94
CA ALA A 55 12.12 6.29 -14.17
C ALA A 55 12.15 7.18 -15.42
N ALA A 56 11.32 8.23 -15.46
CA ALA A 56 11.26 9.16 -16.57
C ALA A 56 12.57 9.97 -16.71
N GLN A 57 13.14 10.42 -15.60
CA GLN A 57 14.41 11.14 -15.61
C GLN A 57 15.60 10.24 -15.99
N ASN A 58 15.59 8.97 -15.58
CA ASN A 58 16.60 8.01 -16.03
C ASN A 58 16.52 7.78 -17.54
N LEU A 59 15.31 7.71 -18.11
CA LEU A 59 15.11 7.56 -19.56
C LEU A 59 15.51 8.80 -20.35
N GLU A 60 15.32 10.00 -19.83
CA GLU A 60 15.82 11.23 -20.45
C GLU A 60 17.33 11.14 -20.67
N LEU A 61 18.10 10.75 -19.64
CA LEU A 61 19.55 10.60 -19.75
C LEU A 61 19.98 9.49 -20.71
N ILE A 62 19.24 8.38 -20.76
CA ILE A 62 19.46 7.31 -21.75
C ILE A 62 19.16 7.83 -23.16
N GLY A 63 18.05 8.56 -23.33
CA GLY A 63 17.61 9.10 -24.62
C GLY A 63 18.63 10.08 -25.21
N LEU A 64 19.19 10.96 -24.39
CA LEU A 64 20.28 11.86 -24.78
C LEU A 64 21.50 11.08 -25.29
N LYS A 65 21.85 9.99 -24.61
CA LYS A 65 23.00 9.17 -25.01
C LYS A 65 22.76 8.41 -26.31
N VAL A 66 21.56 7.86 -26.51
CA VAL A 66 21.20 7.09 -27.71
C VAL A 66 21.09 7.99 -28.95
N THR A 67 20.72 9.25 -28.77
CA THR A 67 20.56 10.22 -29.87
C THR A 67 21.82 11.03 -30.15
N ASP A 68 22.97 10.64 -29.60
CA ASP A 68 24.24 11.39 -29.68
C ASP A 68 24.04 12.89 -29.35
N TYR A 69 23.21 13.18 -28.34
CA TYR A 69 22.88 14.54 -27.88
C TYR A 69 22.25 15.45 -28.95
N GLN A 70 21.58 14.88 -29.95
CA GLN A 70 20.91 15.65 -31.01
C GLN A 70 19.44 15.95 -30.71
N MET A 71 18.78 15.18 -29.84
CA MET A 71 17.36 15.31 -29.54
C MET A 71 17.11 15.35 -28.03
N ASP A 72 16.85 16.55 -27.52
CA ASP A 72 16.54 16.78 -26.10
C ASP A 72 15.03 16.59 -25.84
N PHE A 73 14.64 15.37 -25.48
CA PHE A 73 13.27 15.07 -25.02
C PHE A 73 13.21 15.21 -23.49
N PRO A 74 12.51 16.22 -22.94
CA PRO A 74 12.46 16.40 -21.50
C PRO A 74 11.74 15.25 -20.80
N TYR A 75 12.12 14.95 -19.55
CA TYR A 75 11.57 13.85 -18.75
C TYR A 75 10.03 13.82 -18.66
N CYS A 76 9.35 14.95 -18.89
CA CYS A 76 7.89 15.04 -18.82
C CYS A 76 7.20 14.31 -19.99
N TYR A 77 7.78 14.34 -21.19
CA TYR A 77 7.32 13.46 -22.27
C TYR A 77 7.66 11.99 -21.98
N TRP A 78 8.82 11.71 -21.39
CA TRP A 78 9.17 10.35 -20.97
C TRP A 78 8.22 9.78 -19.91
N MET A 79 7.70 10.63 -19.01
CA MET A 79 6.69 10.25 -18.02
C MET A 79 5.39 9.80 -18.68
N LEU A 80 4.90 10.56 -19.67
CA LEU A 80 3.74 10.17 -20.48
C LEU A 80 3.98 8.87 -21.24
N ILE A 81 5.13 8.75 -21.91
CA ILE A 81 5.50 7.55 -22.68
C ILE A 81 5.54 6.32 -21.77
N LEU A 82 6.18 6.44 -20.59
CA LEU A 82 6.21 5.37 -19.60
C LEU A 82 4.81 5.02 -19.10
N GLY A 83 3.98 6.01 -18.77
CA GLY A 83 2.59 5.77 -18.35
C GLY A 83 1.81 4.96 -19.39
N ILE A 84 1.89 5.35 -20.66
CA ILE A 84 1.25 4.63 -21.77
C ILE A 84 1.86 3.24 -21.97
N ALA A 85 3.19 3.11 -21.92
CA ALA A 85 3.89 1.84 -22.09
C ALA A 85 3.58 0.84 -20.95
N MET A 86 3.34 1.34 -19.75
CA MET A 86 2.99 0.52 -18.58
C MET A 86 1.53 0.07 -18.59
N CYS A 87 0.61 0.82 -19.22
CA CYS A 87 -0.81 0.46 -19.32
C CYS A 87 -1.06 -0.98 -19.79
N PRO A 88 -0.52 -1.46 -20.94
CA PRO A 88 -0.75 -2.84 -21.39
C PRO A 88 -0.23 -3.88 -20.39
N ILE A 89 0.88 -3.59 -19.70
CA ILE A 89 1.45 -4.47 -18.68
C ILE A 89 0.51 -4.53 -17.46
N ILE A 90 0.01 -3.38 -17.05
CA ILE A 90 -0.91 -3.23 -15.92
C ILE A 90 -2.28 -3.84 -16.23
N TRP A 91 -2.74 -3.89 -17.48
CA TRP A 91 -4.01 -4.55 -17.80
C TRP A 91 -4.00 -6.05 -17.51
N MET A 92 -2.81 -6.67 -17.60
CA MET A 92 -2.63 -8.08 -17.26
C MET A 92 -2.90 -8.37 -15.78
N GLY A 93 -3.20 -9.63 -15.47
CA GLY A 93 -3.34 -10.08 -14.08
C GLY A 93 -2.00 -10.07 -13.34
N SER A 94 -2.06 -10.03 -12.00
CA SER A 94 -0.87 -10.20 -11.16
C SER A 94 -0.17 -11.52 -11.51
N PRO A 95 1.18 -11.54 -11.62
CA PRO A 95 1.93 -12.76 -11.87
C PRO A 95 1.65 -13.79 -10.76
N LYS A 96 1.50 -15.06 -11.13
CA LYS A 96 1.25 -16.17 -10.19
C LYS A 96 2.50 -16.56 -9.39
N ASP A 97 3.69 -16.36 -9.98
CA ASP A 97 4.98 -16.76 -9.39
C ASP A 97 5.80 -15.57 -8.88
N LEU A 98 5.41 -15.03 -7.71
CA LEU A 98 6.11 -13.91 -7.08
C LEU A 98 7.53 -14.25 -6.59
N LYS A 99 7.85 -15.53 -6.38
CA LYS A 99 9.14 -15.96 -5.80
C LYS A 99 10.34 -15.65 -6.70
N TRP A 100 10.25 -16.03 -7.97
CA TRP A 100 11.32 -15.79 -8.94
C TRP A 100 11.48 -14.31 -9.26
N LEU A 101 10.36 -13.61 -9.37
CA LEU A 101 10.31 -12.17 -9.60
C LEU A 101 10.95 -11.40 -8.44
N GLY A 102 10.64 -11.77 -7.20
CA GLY A 102 11.26 -11.19 -6.00
C GLY A 102 12.76 -11.47 -5.92
N CYS A 103 13.20 -12.70 -6.21
CA CYS A 103 14.63 -13.05 -6.23
C CYS A 103 15.40 -12.24 -7.29
N GLY A 104 14.85 -12.16 -8.52
CA GLY A 104 15.43 -11.38 -9.60
C GLY A 104 15.51 -9.89 -9.24
N SER A 105 14.45 -9.35 -8.64
CA SER A 105 14.42 -7.96 -8.18
C SER A 105 15.52 -7.65 -7.15
N VAL A 106 15.75 -8.52 -6.17
CA VAL A 106 16.84 -8.34 -5.20
C VAL A 106 18.20 -8.31 -5.89
N MET A 107 18.43 -9.21 -6.85
CA MET A 107 19.68 -9.25 -7.61
C MET A 107 19.90 -7.94 -8.40
N VAL A 108 18.86 -7.44 -9.08
CA VAL A 108 18.93 -6.18 -9.83
C VAL A 108 19.25 -5.01 -8.91
N VAL A 109 18.61 -4.92 -7.73
CA VAL A 109 18.86 -3.85 -6.75
C VAL A 109 20.29 -3.91 -6.21
N LEU A 110 20.83 -5.11 -5.94
CA LEU A 110 22.20 -5.27 -5.45
C LEU A 110 23.24 -4.88 -6.51
N VAL A 111 23.02 -5.29 -7.77
CA VAL A 111 23.89 -4.91 -8.89
C VAL A 111 23.82 -3.41 -9.15
N SER A 112 22.63 -2.83 -9.19
CA SER A 112 22.41 -1.39 -9.34
C SER A 112 23.12 -0.62 -8.22
N SER A 113 22.94 -1.03 -6.95
CA SER A 113 23.63 -0.41 -5.81
C SER A 113 25.15 -0.45 -5.95
N ALA A 114 25.72 -1.59 -6.37
CA ALA A 114 27.16 -1.73 -6.58
C ALA A 114 27.67 -0.83 -7.72
N LEU A 115 26.92 -0.71 -8.82
CA LEU A 115 27.25 0.21 -9.93
C LEU A 115 27.17 1.67 -9.48
N THR A 116 26.15 2.04 -8.70
CA THR A 116 26.02 3.38 -8.12
C THR A 116 27.22 3.71 -7.23
N TRP A 117 27.63 2.79 -6.35
CA TRP A 117 28.80 2.99 -5.48
C TRP A 117 30.09 3.11 -6.29
N TYR A 118 30.26 2.30 -7.32
CA TYR A 118 31.40 2.41 -8.22
C TYR A 118 31.46 3.80 -8.88
N CYS A 119 30.35 4.28 -9.45
CA CYS A 119 30.29 5.60 -10.08
C CYS A 119 30.55 6.74 -9.08
N LEU A 120 30.02 6.64 -7.86
CA LEU A 120 30.27 7.62 -6.78
C LEU A 120 31.74 7.68 -6.36
N LEU A 121 32.44 6.54 -6.33
CA LEU A 121 33.85 6.47 -5.96
C LEU A 121 34.79 6.93 -7.07
N ASP A 122 34.41 6.69 -8.33
CA ASP A 122 35.14 7.12 -9.53
C ASP A 122 34.99 8.63 -9.80
N SER A 123 33.86 9.21 -9.39
CA SER A 123 33.58 10.63 -9.57
C SER A 123 34.56 11.54 -8.80
N PRO A 124 34.93 12.70 -9.36
CA PRO A 124 35.81 13.65 -8.68
C PRO A 124 35.17 14.10 -7.35
N ALA A 125 35.96 14.06 -6.26
CA ALA A 125 35.52 14.55 -4.96
C ALA A 125 35.48 16.09 -4.96
N VAL A 126 34.62 16.65 -4.10
CA VAL A 126 34.64 18.10 -3.82
C VAL A 126 35.71 18.37 -2.77
N ASP A 127 36.60 19.32 -3.06
CA ASP A 127 37.57 19.82 -2.09
C ASP A 127 36.84 20.54 -0.95
N GLU A 128 37.03 20.06 0.29
CA GLU A 128 36.37 20.55 1.52
C GLU A 128 34.82 20.59 1.44
N PRO A 129 34.14 19.43 1.55
CA PRO A 129 32.69 19.38 1.51
C PRO A 129 32.06 20.15 2.67
N PHE A 130 31.31 21.22 2.35
CA PHE A 130 30.57 21.99 3.35
C PHE A 130 29.38 21.19 3.89
N ILE A 131 29.34 21.02 5.21
CA ILE A 131 28.26 20.34 5.93
C ILE A 131 27.47 21.39 6.74
N PRO A 132 26.21 21.67 6.38
CA PRO A 132 25.39 22.65 7.05
C PRO A 132 24.94 22.13 8.41
N GLN A 133 24.62 23.05 9.31
CA GLN A 133 24.00 22.70 10.59
C GLN A 133 22.59 22.16 10.37
N ALA A 134 22.21 21.15 11.16
CA ALA A 134 20.89 20.56 11.09
C ALA A 134 19.82 21.59 11.46
N SER A 135 18.92 21.89 10.52
CA SER A 135 17.74 22.73 10.76
C SER A 135 16.51 21.87 11.05
N TRP A 136 15.54 22.42 11.80
CA TRP A 136 14.26 21.76 12.05
C TRP A 136 13.48 21.46 10.77
N GLU A 137 13.58 22.34 9.77
CA GLU A 137 12.96 22.16 8.45
C GLU A 137 13.59 20.95 7.72
N SER A 138 14.93 20.88 7.66
CA SER A 138 15.64 19.77 7.03
C SER A 138 15.34 18.43 7.72
N LEU A 139 15.26 18.41 9.06
CA LEU A 139 14.90 17.22 9.82
C LEU A 139 13.46 16.75 9.53
N ALA A 140 12.50 17.68 9.45
CA ALA A 140 11.11 17.37 9.17
C ALA A 140 10.90 16.85 7.74
N ILE A 141 11.61 17.42 6.76
CA ILE A 141 11.60 16.95 5.37
C ILE A 141 12.22 15.55 5.28
N ALA A 142 13.39 15.35 5.91
CA ALA A 142 14.08 14.07 5.94
C ALA A 142 13.22 12.98 6.60
N TYR A 143 12.51 13.28 7.70
CA TYR A 143 11.58 12.35 8.31
C TYR A 143 10.49 11.90 7.32
N GLY A 144 9.89 12.83 6.56
CA GLY A 144 8.88 12.50 5.56
C GLY A 144 9.41 11.54 4.49
N ILE A 145 10.61 11.81 3.98
CA ILE A 145 11.28 10.96 2.99
C ILE A 145 11.60 9.58 3.59
N LEU A 146 12.10 9.51 4.83
CA LEU A 146 12.39 8.25 5.50
C LEU A 146 11.11 7.44 5.78
N ALA A 147 10.02 8.10 6.19
CA ALA A 147 8.72 7.48 6.39
C ALA A 147 8.15 6.91 5.09
N PHE A 148 8.35 7.61 3.97
CA PHE A 148 8.05 7.08 2.64
C PHE A 148 8.93 5.88 2.28
N GLN A 149 10.24 6.00 2.46
CA GLN A 149 11.23 5.00 2.01
C GLN A 149 11.12 3.66 2.76
N PHE A 150 10.77 3.71 4.04
CA PHE A 150 10.65 2.54 4.91
C PHE A 150 9.21 2.06 5.09
N ASP A 151 8.26 2.60 4.32
CA ASP A 151 6.90 2.09 4.36
C ASP A 151 6.80 0.72 3.68
N ILE A 152 6.27 -0.24 4.43
CA ILE A 152 5.99 -1.60 3.97
C ILE A 152 4.50 -1.95 4.18
N HIS A 153 3.74 -1.12 4.91
CA HIS A 153 2.41 -1.43 5.43
C HIS A 153 1.42 -1.86 4.34
N PRO A 154 1.45 -1.26 3.14
CA PRO A 154 0.58 -1.68 2.06
C PRO A 154 0.77 -3.12 1.59
N MET A 155 1.98 -3.65 1.74
CA MET A 155 2.36 -4.95 1.22
C MET A 155 2.58 -6.02 2.31
N VAL A 156 2.88 -5.64 3.56
CA VAL A 156 3.20 -6.58 4.65
C VAL A 156 2.18 -7.71 4.74
N LEU A 157 0.90 -7.38 4.71
CA LEU A 157 -0.15 -8.35 4.97
C LEU A 157 -0.48 -9.21 3.76
N THR A 158 -0.33 -8.65 2.56
CA THR A 158 -0.40 -9.41 1.31
C THR A 158 0.72 -10.45 1.28
N ILE A 159 1.96 -10.02 1.57
CA ILE A 159 3.11 -10.93 1.70
C ILE A 159 2.84 -11.98 2.78
N GLN A 160 2.34 -11.57 3.94
CA GLN A 160 2.01 -12.50 5.03
C GLN A 160 0.98 -13.56 4.61
N MET A 161 -0.02 -13.20 3.80
CA MET A 161 -1.02 -14.14 3.28
C MET A 161 -0.45 -15.14 2.27
N ASP A 162 0.67 -14.79 1.63
CA ASP A 162 1.36 -15.60 0.64
C ASP A 162 2.52 -16.42 1.22
N MET A 163 2.94 -16.12 2.46
CA MET A 163 3.94 -16.90 3.18
C MET A 163 3.41 -18.28 3.59
N LYS A 164 4.21 -19.32 3.32
CA LYS A 164 3.95 -20.69 3.82
C LYS A 164 3.83 -20.72 5.35
N ASN A 165 4.71 -19.99 6.04
CA ASN A 165 4.77 -19.88 7.49
C ASN A 165 4.55 -18.41 7.90
N LYS A 166 3.31 -18.05 8.22
CA LYS A 166 2.90 -16.65 8.51
C LYS A 166 3.48 -16.07 9.80
N ASP A 167 3.95 -16.94 10.70
CA ASP A 167 4.58 -16.64 11.99
C ASP A 167 6.00 -16.07 11.82
N GLN A 168 6.66 -16.36 10.69
CA GLN A 168 8.03 -15.92 10.42
C GLN A 168 8.10 -14.50 9.82
N LEU A 169 6.95 -13.84 9.60
CA LEU A 169 6.90 -12.50 9.02
C LEU A 169 7.81 -11.51 9.76
N GLY A 170 7.81 -11.53 11.10
CA GLY A 170 8.64 -10.60 11.88
C GLY A 170 10.14 -10.76 11.62
N LYS A 171 10.62 -11.99 11.44
CA LYS A 171 12.03 -12.27 11.10
C LYS A 171 12.36 -11.79 9.68
N ALA A 172 11.45 -12.02 8.74
CA ALA A 172 11.60 -11.57 7.36
C ALA A 172 11.66 -10.03 7.26
N ILE A 173 10.75 -9.33 7.95
CA ILE A 173 10.73 -7.87 8.02
C ILE A 173 12.03 -7.33 8.65
N PHE A 174 12.46 -7.91 9.76
CA PHE A 174 13.71 -7.49 10.42
C PHE A 174 14.92 -7.62 9.49
N LEU A 175 15.07 -8.77 8.82
CA LEU A 175 16.15 -8.98 7.87
C LEU A 175 16.08 -7.99 6.69
N ALA A 176 14.88 -7.75 6.15
CA ALA A 176 14.67 -6.82 5.05
C ALA A 176 15.07 -5.37 5.42
N PHE A 177 14.75 -4.93 6.64
CA PHE A 177 15.17 -3.61 7.14
C PHE A 177 16.68 -3.53 7.36
N ILE A 178 17.32 -4.59 7.88
CA ILE A 178 18.78 -4.60 8.04
C ILE A 178 19.50 -4.51 6.69
N VAL A 179 19.05 -5.29 5.70
CA VAL A 179 19.66 -5.27 4.36
C VAL A 179 19.41 -3.94 3.65
N SER A 180 18.17 -3.43 3.66
CA SER A 180 17.87 -2.15 3.01
C SER A 180 18.57 -0.98 3.71
N GLY A 181 18.58 -1.00 5.05
CA GLY A 181 19.27 -0.01 5.86
C GLY A 181 20.78 0.01 5.63
N SER A 182 21.42 -1.15 5.45
CA SER A 182 22.86 -1.20 5.14
C SER A 182 23.17 -0.64 3.77
N LEU A 183 22.34 -0.92 2.74
CA LEU A 183 22.51 -0.33 1.40
C LEU A 183 22.42 1.20 1.46
N PHE A 184 21.40 1.75 2.13
CA PHE A 184 21.26 3.19 2.30
C PHE A 184 22.42 3.80 3.10
N PHE A 185 22.88 3.12 4.16
CA PHE A 185 23.97 3.61 4.99
C PHE A 185 25.29 3.71 4.21
N VAL A 186 25.60 2.73 3.35
CA VAL A 186 26.79 2.76 2.49
C VAL A 186 26.71 3.94 1.51
N THR A 187 25.58 4.09 0.80
CA THR A 187 25.38 5.20 -0.14
C THR A 187 25.50 6.56 0.57
N LEU A 188 24.86 6.71 1.73
CA LEU A 188 24.93 7.92 2.56
C LEU A 188 26.37 8.25 2.97
N SER A 189 27.13 7.26 3.40
CA SER A 189 28.51 7.45 3.86
C SER A 189 29.44 7.95 2.74
N ILE A 190 29.30 7.39 1.53
CA ILE A 190 30.07 7.84 0.35
C ILE A 190 29.66 9.26 -0.05
N CYS A 191 28.36 9.51 -0.14
CA CYS A 191 27.80 10.83 -0.47
C CYS A 191 28.26 11.92 0.50
N TYR A 192 28.12 11.67 1.80
CA TYR A 192 28.49 12.61 2.85
C TYR A 192 29.98 12.94 2.85
N SER A 193 30.84 11.92 2.67
CA SER A 193 32.30 12.10 2.72
C SER A 193 32.89 12.79 1.48
N ARG A 194 32.31 12.58 0.29
CA ARG A 194 32.89 13.09 -0.97
C ARG A 194 32.22 14.34 -1.55
N PHE A 195 30.93 14.54 -1.29
CA PHE A 195 30.14 15.59 -1.94
C PHE A 195 29.51 16.59 -0.95
N GLY A 196 29.25 16.19 0.30
CA GLY A 196 28.65 17.07 1.30
C GLY A 196 27.30 17.63 0.85
N THR A 197 27.23 18.95 0.62
CA THR A 197 26.03 19.64 0.12
C THR A 197 25.91 19.72 -1.40
N ALA A 198 26.97 19.39 -2.15
CA ALA A 198 26.97 19.41 -3.62
C ALA A 198 26.32 18.15 -4.22
N ILE A 199 25.21 17.70 -3.63
CA ILE A 199 24.50 16.48 -4.03
C ILE A 199 23.13 16.86 -4.60
N HIS A 200 22.76 16.24 -5.72
CA HIS A 200 21.43 16.34 -6.27
C HIS A 200 20.45 15.45 -5.49
N TYR A 201 19.19 15.90 -5.37
CA TYR A 201 18.13 15.10 -4.73
C TYR A 201 17.96 13.71 -5.34
N ASN A 202 18.20 13.57 -6.64
CA ASN A 202 18.44 12.29 -7.29
C ASN A 202 19.95 12.14 -7.54
N VAL A 203 20.60 11.31 -6.74
CA VAL A 203 22.06 11.12 -6.79
C VAL A 203 22.53 10.63 -8.15
N LEU A 204 21.78 9.72 -8.80
CA LEU A 204 22.21 9.15 -10.08
C LEU A 204 22.29 10.21 -11.19
N GLN A 205 21.45 11.24 -11.15
CA GLN A 205 21.50 12.34 -12.14
C GLN A 205 22.66 13.31 -11.90
N GLY A 206 23.18 13.38 -10.68
CA GLY A 206 24.33 14.22 -10.35
C GLY A 206 25.67 13.62 -10.75
N LEU A 207 25.70 12.36 -11.20
CA LEU A 207 26.93 11.66 -11.54
C LEU A 207 27.40 11.98 -12.97
N PRO A 208 28.72 12.04 -13.21
CA PRO A 208 29.27 12.23 -14.54
C PRO A 208 28.94 11.05 -15.45
N ALA A 209 28.73 11.34 -16.74
CA ALA A 209 28.38 10.33 -17.73
C ALA A 209 29.46 9.25 -17.86
N SER A 210 29.08 7.99 -17.62
CA SER A 210 29.94 6.82 -17.77
C SER A 210 29.14 5.62 -18.28
N SER A 211 29.80 4.66 -18.93
CA SER A 211 29.13 3.43 -19.41
C SER A 211 28.44 2.66 -18.28
N TYR A 212 29.05 2.64 -17.10
CA TYR A 212 28.49 1.99 -15.91
C TYR A 212 27.22 2.68 -15.41
N LEU A 213 27.21 4.02 -15.43
CA LEU A 213 26.04 4.81 -15.05
C LEU A 213 24.85 4.56 -16.00
N TYR A 214 25.09 4.44 -17.31
CA TYR A 214 24.02 4.11 -18.27
C TYR A 214 23.44 2.71 -18.04
N VAL A 215 24.28 1.72 -17.73
CA VAL A 215 23.81 0.38 -17.35
C VAL A 215 22.95 0.45 -16.09
N ASP A 216 23.40 1.22 -15.09
CA ASP A 216 22.65 1.43 -13.84
C ASP A 216 21.30 2.10 -14.09
N PHE A 217 21.23 3.13 -14.94
CA PHE A 217 19.97 3.76 -15.34
C PHE A 217 18.98 2.77 -15.96
N VAL A 218 19.45 1.88 -16.84
CA VAL A 218 18.59 0.86 -17.46
C VAL A 218 18.08 -0.12 -16.40
N LEU A 219 18.97 -0.65 -15.57
CA LEU A 219 18.60 -1.61 -14.51
C LEU A 219 17.62 -0.99 -13.50
N ALA A 220 17.91 0.22 -13.02
CA ALA A 220 17.05 0.95 -12.11
C ALA A 220 15.68 1.25 -12.73
N THR A 221 15.62 1.69 -13.99
CA THR A 221 14.37 1.99 -14.69
C THR A 221 13.50 0.74 -14.84
N VAL A 222 14.08 -0.38 -15.28
CA VAL A 222 13.36 -1.65 -15.42
C VAL A 222 12.83 -2.12 -14.06
N GLN A 223 13.67 -2.07 -13.02
CA GLN A 223 13.29 -2.43 -11.66
C GLN A 223 12.13 -1.58 -11.13
N ILE A 224 12.18 -0.26 -11.35
CA ILE A 224 11.13 0.67 -10.93
C ILE A 224 9.82 0.38 -11.64
N VAL A 225 9.84 0.21 -12.98
CA VAL A 225 8.64 -0.10 -13.76
C VAL A 225 8.00 -1.41 -13.28
N VAL A 226 8.79 -2.46 -13.11
CA VAL A 226 8.32 -3.74 -12.57
C VAL A 226 7.74 -3.58 -11.17
N SER A 227 8.37 -2.78 -10.31
CA SER A 227 7.91 -2.49 -8.94
C SER A 227 6.56 -1.77 -8.93
N ILE A 228 6.35 -0.78 -9.80
CA ILE A 228 5.07 -0.06 -9.91
C ILE A 228 3.97 -1.02 -10.37
N VAL A 229 4.22 -1.82 -11.41
CA VAL A 229 3.21 -2.75 -11.96
C VAL A 229 2.76 -3.76 -10.90
N ILE A 230 3.70 -4.36 -10.17
CA ILE A 230 3.38 -5.34 -9.12
C ILE A 230 2.74 -4.64 -7.93
N GLY A 231 3.34 -3.53 -7.46
CA GLY A 231 2.92 -2.78 -6.29
C GLY A 231 1.54 -2.13 -6.43
N ALA A 232 1.11 -1.80 -7.64
CA ALA A 232 -0.22 -1.26 -7.92
C ALA A 232 -1.34 -2.33 -7.91
N SER A 233 -1.00 -3.61 -7.88
CA SER A 233 -1.99 -4.70 -7.94
C SER A 233 -3.05 -4.65 -6.83
N PRO A 234 -2.70 -4.44 -5.54
CA PRO A 234 -3.70 -4.35 -4.47
C PRO A 234 -4.62 -3.13 -4.63
N LEU A 235 -4.11 -2.01 -5.13
CA LEU A 235 -4.91 -0.82 -5.43
C LEU A 235 -5.96 -1.11 -6.50
N PHE A 236 -5.55 -1.73 -7.61
CA PHE A 236 -6.49 -2.08 -8.69
C PHE A 236 -7.54 -3.07 -8.25
N GLN A 237 -7.15 -4.10 -7.50
CA GLN A 237 -8.11 -5.05 -6.93
C GLN A 237 -9.12 -4.34 -6.02
N GLY A 238 -8.65 -3.41 -5.18
CA GLY A 238 -9.47 -2.57 -4.30
C GLY A 238 -10.51 -1.73 -5.05
N LEU A 239 -10.09 -1.06 -6.12
CA LEU A 239 -10.98 -0.23 -6.93
C LEU A 239 -11.95 -1.07 -7.77
N GLU A 240 -11.51 -2.20 -8.30
CA GLU A 240 -12.36 -3.14 -9.06
C GLU A 240 -13.48 -3.69 -8.19
N ASP A 241 -13.19 -4.06 -6.94
CA ASP A 241 -14.20 -4.56 -6.01
C ASP A 241 -15.17 -3.46 -5.56
N LEU A 242 -14.68 -2.23 -5.36
CA LEU A 242 -15.53 -1.08 -5.02
C LEU A 242 -16.53 -0.75 -6.14
N LEU A 243 -16.12 -0.93 -7.40
CA LEU A 243 -16.93 -0.67 -8.59
C LEU A 243 -17.67 -1.91 -9.11
N TYR A 244 -17.63 -3.03 -8.39
CA TYR A 244 -18.23 -4.32 -8.78
C TYR A 244 -17.81 -4.79 -10.18
N ILE A 245 -16.54 -4.59 -10.54
CA ILE A 245 -15.96 -5.00 -11.82
C ILE A 245 -15.51 -6.46 -11.72
N SER A 246 -15.94 -7.28 -12.69
CA SER A 246 -15.52 -8.69 -12.77
C SER A 246 -14.00 -8.82 -12.93
N PRO A 247 -13.36 -9.80 -12.26
CA PRO A 247 -11.91 -10.04 -12.36
C PRO A 247 -11.43 -10.49 -13.75
N GLY A 248 -12.33 -10.74 -14.70
CA GLY A 248 -11.99 -11.05 -16.10
C GLY A 248 -11.39 -9.87 -16.87
N PHE A 249 -10.89 -10.16 -18.08
CA PHE A 249 -10.48 -9.11 -19.01
C PHE A 249 -11.72 -8.40 -19.55
N GLY A 250 -11.93 -7.15 -19.18
CA GLY A 250 -13.10 -6.38 -19.55
C GLY A 250 -12.76 -4.91 -19.80
N TRP A 251 -13.52 -4.26 -20.68
CA TRP A 251 -13.32 -2.85 -21.04
C TRP A 251 -13.38 -1.92 -19.83
N LYS A 252 -14.25 -2.19 -18.85
CA LYS A 252 -14.32 -1.44 -17.58
C LYS A 252 -13.01 -1.48 -16.79
N ARG A 253 -12.33 -2.63 -16.79
CA ARG A 253 -11.04 -2.82 -16.11
C ARG A 253 -9.92 -2.07 -16.84
N ILE A 254 -9.88 -2.16 -18.17
CA ILE A 254 -8.91 -1.41 -18.99
C ILE A 254 -9.06 0.09 -18.73
N PHE A 255 -10.29 0.61 -18.78
CA PHE A 255 -10.58 2.01 -18.56
C PHE A 255 -10.17 2.48 -17.16
N LEU A 256 -10.57 1.75 -16.11
CA LEU A 256 -10.22 2.07 -14.72
C LEU A 256 -8.71 2.10 -14.51
N ARG A 257 -7.99 1.06 -14.96
CA ARG A 257 -6.54 0.96 -14.76
C ARG A 257 -5.80 2.06 -15.51
N THR A 258 -6.20 2.34 -16.75
CA THR A 258 -5.64 3.43 -17.56
C THR A 258 -5.91 4.79 -16.91
N PHE A 259 -7.12 5.02 -16.39
CA PHE A 259 -7.47 6.26 -15.69
C PHE A 259 -6.58 6.51 -14.48
N VAL A 260 -6.35 5.49 -13.65
CA VAL A 260 -5.47 5.60 -12.46
C VAL A 260 -4.02 5.88 -12.88
N VAL A 261 -3.50 5.19 -13.90
CA VAL A 261 -2.14 5.45 -14.41
C VAL A 261 -2.02 6.88 -14.94
N MET A 262 -3.00 7.35 -15.70
CA MET A 262 -3.03 8.74 -16.17
C MET A 262 -3.13 9.75 -15.02
N ALA A 263 -3.84 9.42 -13.95
CA ALA A 263 -3.87 10.24 -12.74
C ALA A 263 -2.50 10.29 -12.05
N VAL A 264 -1.75 9.16 -11.98
CA VAL A 264 -0.37 9.14 -11.46
C VAL A 264 0.53 10.05 -12.31
N VAL A 265 0.46 9.94 -13.64
CA VAL A 265 1.22 10.81 -14.56
C VAL A 265 0.86 12.27 -14.33
N THR A 266 -0.43 12.60 -14.26
CA THR A 266 -0.90 13.98 -14.06
C THR A 266 -0.35 14.58 -12.76
N VAL A 267 -0.33 13.82 -11.66
CA VAL A 267 0.25 14.30 -10.40
C VAL A 267 1.76 14.52 -10.50
N GLY A 268 2.49 13.62 -11.17
CA GLY A 268 3.92 13.77 -11.43
C GLY A 268 4.26 14.98 -12.30
N GLU A 269 3.40 15.31 -13.25
CA GLU A 269 3.52 16.48 -14.14
C GLU A 269 3.26 17.81 -13.41
N VAL A 270 2.35 17.82 -12.44
CA VAL A 270 2.02 19.01 -11.64
C VAL A 270 3.13 19.33 -10.64
N ILE A 271 3.79 18.31 -10.07
CA ILE A 271 4.86 18.49 -9.07
C ILE A 271 6.08 17.64 -9.48
N PRO A 272 6.89 18.07 -10.46
CA PRO A 272 8.05 17.32 -10.95
C PRO A 272 9.26 17.42 -10.01
N ARG A 273 9.04 17.41 -8.70
CA ARG A 273 10.07 17.42 -7.66
C ARG A 273 10.00 16.19 -6.77
N PHE A 274 10.94 15.28 -7.03
CA PHE A 274 11.04 13.99 -6.36
C PHE A 274 11.05 14.09 -4.83
N ASP A 275 11.87 14.98 -4.28
CA ASP A 275 12.06 15.18 -2.85
C ASP A 275 10.79 15.71 -2.15
N LEU A 276 10.14 16.71 -2.74
CA LEU A 276 8.91 17.29 -2.20
C LEU A 276 7.77 16.28 -2.20
N VAL A 277 7.60 15.54 -3.31
CA VAL A 277 6.56 14.52 -3.47
C VAL A 277 6.73 13.40 -2.45
N MET A 278 7.94 12.88 -2.27
CA MET A 278 8.22 11.85 -1.26
C MET A 278 7.98 12.35 0.16
N SER A 279 8.48 13.55 0.49
CA SER A 279 8.32 14.11 1.83
C SER A 279 6.85 14.35 2.18
N LEU A 280 6.08 14.91 1.23
CA LEU A 280 4.65 15.18 1.39
C LEU A 280 3.84 13.90 1.60
N PHE A 281 4.01 12.91 0.72
CA PHE A 281 3.26 11.66 0.80
C PHE A 281 3.68 10.79 1.98
N GLY A 282 4.97 10.76 2.30
CA GLY A 282 5.50 10.06 3.47
C GLY A 282 4.97 10.66 4.78
N GLY A 283 5.03 11.98 4.92
CA GLY A 283 4.51 12.70 6.09
C GLY A 283 2.99 12.56 6.23
N LEU A 284 2.22 12.71 5.14
CA LEU A 284 0.76 12.76 5.20
C LEU A 284 0.12 11.37 5.34
N LEU A 285 0.57 10.39 4.54
CA LEU A 285 -0.12 9.09 4.40
C LEU A 285 0.62 7.99 5.16
N MET A 286 1.92 7.84 4.92
CA MET A 286 2.69 6.70 5.42
C MET A 286 2.87 6.77 6.93
N ALA A 287 3.16 7.95 7.48
CA ALA A 287 3.31 8.13 8.92
C ALA A 287 2.05 7.73 9.71
N GLN A 288 0.85 7.93 9.14
CA GLN A 288 -0.41 7.47 9.75
C GLN A 288 -0.54 5.95 9.76
N LEU A 289 -0.19 5.30 8.64
CA LEU A 289 -0.19 3.85 8.48
C LEU A 289 0.86 3.15 9.36
N MET A 290 1.95 3.83 9.67
CA MET A 290 3.03 3.32 10.53
C MET A 290 2.74 3.51 12.03
N PHE A 291 2.45 4.74 12.46
CA PHE A 291 2.52 5.09 13.89
C PHE A 291 1.16 5.19 14.57
N ILE A 292 0.07 5.41 13.82
CA ILE A 292 -1.25 5.66 14.40
C ILE A 292 -2.11 4.40 14.32
N ILE A 293 -2.30 3.85 13.11
CA ILE A 293 -3.29 2.79 12.88
C ILE A 293 -2.87 1.45 13.53
N PRO A 294 -1.63 0.95 13.39
CA PRO A 294 -1.27 -0.36 13.94
C PRO A 294 -1.37 -0.45 15.46
N PRO A 295 -0.88 0.53 16.27
CA PRO A 295 -1.04 0.50 17.72
C PRO A 295 -2.52 0.54 18.16
N LEU A 296 -3.36 1.33 17.48
CA LEU A 296 -4.79 1.41 17.79
C LEU A 296 -5.52 0.10 17.47
N ILE A 297 -5.22 -0.53 16.34
CA ILE A 297 -5.76 -1.86 16.02
C ILE A 297 -5.28 -2.89 17.06
N TYR A 298 -4.00 -2.86 17.43
CA TYR A 298 -3.43 -3.80 18.40
C TYR A 298 -4.13 -3.73 19.77
N THR A 299 -4.28 -2.53 20.34
CA THR A 299 -4.91 -2.35 21.65
C THR A 299 -6.35 -2.85 21.65
N LYS A 300 -7.15 -2.51 20.63
CA LYS A 300 -8.53 -2.97 20.52
C LYS A 300 -8.66 -4.47 20.29
N LEU A 301 -7.82 -5.06 19.43
CA LEU A 301 -7.85 -6.50 19.21
C LEU A 301 -7.50 -7.28 20.48
N ARG A 302 -6.50 -6.81 21.24
CA ARG A 302 -6.14 -7.39 22.54
C ARG A 302 -7.28 -7.29 23.55
N ALA A 303 -7.95 -6.14 23.62
CA ALA A 303 -9.10 -5.95 24.50
C ALA A 303 -10.23 -6.95 24.19
N LYS A 304 -10.54 -7.16 22.91
CA LYS A 304 -11.54 -8.15 22.46
C LYS A 304 -11.12 -9.57 22.82
N GLN A 305 -9.85 -9.93 22.61
CA GLN A 305 -9.33 -11.24 22.96
C GLN A 305 -9.51 -11.55 24.45
N THR A 306 -9.20 -10.60 25.34
CA THR A 306 -9.37 -10.82 26.78
C THR A 306 -10.82 -10.79 27.24
N SER A 307 -11.77 -10.26 26.46
CA SER A 307 -13.20 -10.39 26.77
C SER A 307 -13.75 -11.78 26.44
N VAL A 308 -13.16 -12.47 25.47
CA VAL A 308 -13.61 -13.80 25.00
C VAL A 308 -13.02 -14.94 25.85
N THR A 309 -11.75 -14.82 26.26
CA THR A 309 -11.06 -15.83 27.08
C THR A 309 -11.76 -16.18 28.42
N PRO A 310 -12.27 -15.22 29.24
CA PRO A 310 -12.96 -15.54 30.48
C PRO A 310 -14.37 -16.10 30.26
N ALA A 311 -15.02 -15.81 29.14
CA ALA A 311 -16.34 -16.38 28.81
C ALA A 311 -16.25 -17.89 28.54
N LEU A 312 -15.20 -18.35 27.85
CA LEU A 312 -14.92 -19.78 27.67
C LEU A 312 -14.52 -20.48 28.98
N LEU A 313 -13.88 -19.76 29.89
CA LEU A 313 -13.50 -20.25 31.23
C LEU A 313 -14.69 -20.27 32.22
N SER A 314 -15.79 -19.60 31.89
CA SER A 314 -17.04 -19.58 32.67
C SER A 314 -18.03 -20.69 32.30
N ILE A 315 -17.74 -21.50 31.27
CA ILE A 315 -18.44 -22.76 31.05
C ILE A 315 -18.14 -23.66 32.26
N PRO A 316 -19.15 -24.17 33.01
CA PRO A 316 -18.91 -24.84 34.27
C PRO A 316 -17.95 -26.03 34.09
N ARG A 317 -16.80 -25.98 34.77
CA ARG A 317 -15.91 -27.14 35.02
C ARG A 317 -16.63 -28.18 35.88
N ARG A 318 -17.66 -28.83 35.34
CA ARG A 318 -18.28 -30.02 35.96
C ARG A 318 -18.00 -31.32 35.20
N LEU A 319 -17.17 -31.31 34.16
CA LEU A 319 -16.97 -32.55 33.38
C LEU A 319 -15.56 -32.93 32.92
N PHE A 320 -14.49 -32.19 33.27
CA PHE A 320 -13.15 -32.66 32.95
C PHE A 320 -12.22 -32.59 34.15
N GLY A 321 -11.96 -33.77 34.71
CA GLY A 321 -10.92 -34.01 35.70
C GLY A 321 -9.54 -33.94 35.08
N TYR A 322 -8.60 -33.48 35.91
CA TYR A 322 -7.14 -33.63 35.87
C TYR A 322 -6.50 -34.24 34.61
N GLY A 323 -5.70 -33.42 33.91
CA GLY A 323 -4.67 -33.92 33.00
C GLY A 323 -4.25 -32.92 31.93
N SER A 324 -3.07 -32.31 32.12
CA SER A 324 -2.14 -31.75 31.12
C SER A 324 -2.66 -30.75 30.05
N ILE A 325 -2.03 -29.58 30.05
CA ILE A 325 -2.18 -28.54 29.02
C ILE A 325 -1.39 -28.97 27.77
N THR A 326 -2.07 -29.21 26.64
CA THR A 326 -1.47 -29.30 25.29
C THR A 326 -2.55 -28.96 24.25
N PRO A 327 -2.23 -28.31 23.11
CA PRO A 327 -3.22 -27.63 22.29
C PRO A 327 -3.90 -28.61 21.33
N LEU A 328 -5.21 -28.80 21.50
CA LEU A 328 -6.04 -29.59 20.60
C LEU A 328 -6.88 -28.69 19.71
N LEU A 329 -6.37 -28.39 18.51
CA LEU A 329 -7.18 -28.24 17.29
C LEU A 329 -6.36 -28.77 16.10
N ARG A 330 -6.11 -30.09 16.11
CA ARG A 330 -5.83 -30.87 14.90
C ARG A 330 -7.00 -31.84 14.75
N SER A 331 -7.90 -31.56 13.82
CA SER A 331 -8.97 -32.47 13.44
C SER A 331 -8.40 -33.45 12.41
N GLU A 332 -8.18 -34.69 12.82
CA GLU A 332 -7.92 -35.84 11.95
C GLU A 332 -8.95 -36.93 12.27
N GLY A 333 -9.66 -37.37 11.22
CA GLY A 333 -10.13 -38.74 11.05
C GLY A 333 -11.34 -39.22 11.87
N SER A 334 -12.50 -39.32 11.22
CA SER A 334 -13.53 -40.32 11.55
C SER A 334 -13.43 -41.50 10.56
N PRO A 335 -13.44 -42.77 11.00
CA PRO A 335 -13.30 -43.93 10.11
C PRO A 335 -14.63 -44.60 9.75
N LEU A 336 -14.55 -45.48 8.73
CA LEU A 336 -15.45 -46.57 8.31
C LEU A 336 -16.56 -46.24 7.30
N LEU A 337 -16.38 -46.63 6.03
CA LEU A 337 -16.78 -47.97 5.53
C LEU A 337 -16.21 -48.18 4.11
N GLY A 338 -15.53 -49.29 3.88
CA GLY A 338 -14.91 -49.61 2.58
C GLY A 338 -15.89 -50.20 1.57
N TYR A 339 -15.73 -49.83 0.30
CA TYR A 339 -15.99 -50.72 -0.83
C TYR A 339 -15.05 -50.36 -1.98
N HIS A 340 -14.28 -51.35 -2.43
CA HIS A 340 -13.42 -51.30 -3.60
C HIS A 340 -14.26 -51.10 -4.87
N SER A 341 -13.83 -50.21 -5.76
CA SER A 341 -13.50 -50.55 -7.16
C SER A 341 -12.90 -49.37 -7.92
N ARG A 342 -12.00 -49.72 -8.83
CA ARG A 342 -11.09 -48.92 -9.65
C ARG A 342 -11.76 -48.66 -11.01
N ALA A 343 -11.78 -47.42 -11.49
CA ALA A 343 -11.95 -47.10 -12.92
C ALA A 343 -11.50 -45.66 -13.22
N ASP A 344 -10.96 -45.48 -14.42
CA ASP A 344 -10.23 -44.33 -14.98
C ASP A 344 -11.09 -43.08 -15.30
N PHE A 345 -10.38 -41.95 -15.54
CA PHE A 345 -10.68 -40.59 -16.09
C PHE A 345 -11.93 -40.37 -16.99
N PRO A 346 -12.33 -39.12 -17.42
CA PRO A 346 -12.10 -37.72 -16.97
C PRO A 346 -13.40 -36.82 -16.95
N GLY A 347 -13.30 -35.53 -16.60
CA GLY A 347 -14.23 -34.48 -17.08
C GLY A 347 -14.86 -33.50 -16.07
N ASP A 348 -14.73 -32.19 -16.34
CA ASP A 348 -15.34 -31.04 -15.64
C ASP A 348 -16.88 -31.06 -15.59
N PRO A 349 -17.51 -30.46 -14.56
CA PRO A 349 -18.87 -29.94 -14.70
C PRO A 349 -19.03 -28.54 -14.06
N PHE A 350 -18.81 -27.49 -14.86
CA PHE A 350 -19.40 -26.15 -14.62
C PHE A 350 -20.24 -25.76 -15.85
N ALA A 351 -21.23 -26.59 -16.16
CA ALA A 351 -22.21 -26.35 -17.22
C ALA A 351 -23.54 -27.01 -16.85
N THR A 352 -24.15 -26.63 -15.71
CA THR A 352 -25.49 -27.12 -15.33
C THR A 352 -26.15 -26.24 -14.26
N ARG A 353 -26.13 -24.92 -14.47
CA ARG A 353 -26.96 -23.99 -13.67
C ARG A 353 -27.81 -23.04 -14.53
N ALA A 354 -27.68 -23.11 -15.86
CA ALA A 354 -28.49 -22.32 -16.80
C ALA A 354 -29.77 -23.06 -17.25
N GLU A 355 -29.85 -24.39 -17.13
CA GLU A 355 -31.00 -25.19 -17.59
C GLU A 355 -32.09 -25.45 -16.53
N LEU A 356 -31.97 -24.88 -15.32
CA LEU A 356 -32.97 -25.04 -14.24
C LEU A 356 -33.86 -23.81 -14.03
N LEU A 357 -33.70 -22.75 -14.85
CA LEU A 357 -34.50 -21.52 -14.77
C LEU A 357 -35.49 -21.35 -15.94
N GLU A 358 -35.61 -22.32 -16.85
CA GLU A 358 -36.44 -22.23 -18.05
C GLU A 358 -37.64 -23.20 -18.05
N SER A 359 -38.09 -23.67 -16.88
CA SER A 359 -39.21 -24.62 -16.77
C SER A 359 -40.34 -24.22 -15.80
N LEU A 360 -40.45 -22.95 -15.40
CA LEU A 360 -41.48 -22.48 -14.46
C LEU A 360 -42.34 -21.29 -14.93
N GLU A 361 -42.32 -20.94 -16.21
CA GLU A 361 -43.30 -20.02 -16.82
C GLU A 361 -44.12 -20.75 -17.87
N THR A 362 -45.27 -21.31 -17.47
CA THR A 362 -46.51 -21.31 -18.26
C THR A 362 -47.66 -21.99 -17.50
N ASP A 363 -48.84 -21.38 -17.61
CA ASP A 363 -50.19 -21.91 -17.39
C ASP A 363 -50.87 -21.79 -16.01
N VAL A 364 -51.62 -20.68 -15.92
CA VAL A 364 -52.78 -20.42 -15.06
C VAL A 364 -54.00 -21.19 -15.58
N PRO A 365 -54.88 -21.70 -14.69
CA PRO A 365 -56.28 -21.26 -14.78
C PRO A 365 -56.94 -20.95 -13.42
N LEU A 366 -57.92 -20.05 -13.49
CA LEU A 366 -58.75 -19.49 -12.43
C LEU A 366 -59.61 -20.53 -11.67
N ARG A 367 -59.71 -20.41 -10.34
CA ARG A 367 -60.97 -20.63 -9.60
C ARG A 367 -60.97 -19.94 -8.21
N SER A 368 -62.14 -19.42 -7.87
CA SER A 368 -62.49 -18.51 -6.77
C SER A 368 -62.63 -19.17 -5.38
N SER A 369 -62.71 -18.28 -4.36
CA SER A 369 -63.33 -18.41 -3.01
C SER A 369 -62.62 -19.27 -1.96
N ASP A 370 -61.99 -18.65 -0.93
CA ASP A 370 -62.67 -18.33 0.35
C ASP A 370 -61.73 -17.68 1.41
N VAL A 371 -62.31 -16.64 2.02
CA VAL A 371 -62.16 -16.04 3.36
C VAL A 371 -61.28 -16.76 4.40
N ALA A 372 -60.32 -16.05 5.01
CA ALA A 372 -60.28 -15.75 6.47
C ALA A 372 -58.90 -15.27 6.98
N SER A 373 -58.86 -13.98 7.33
CA SER A 373 -58.20 -13.38 8.51
C SER A 373 -56.91 -13.98 9.09
N ARG A 374 -55.81 -13.22 9.01
CA ARG A 374 -55.03 -12.84 10.22
C ARG A 374 -54.16 -11.60 9.94
N SER A 375 -54.50 -10.54 10.65
CA SER A 375 -53.80 -9.26 10.75
C SER A 375 -52.44 -9.38 11.45
N SER A 376 -51.41 -8.72 10.93
CA SER A 376 -50.49 -7.90 11.75
C SER A 376 -49.50 -7.07 10.92
N VAL A 377 -49.69 -5.76 10.99
CA VAL A 377 -48.64 -4.72 11.11
C VAL A 377 -47.64 -4.60 9.95
N VAL A 378 -48.02 -3.80 8.96
CA VAL A 378 -47.07 -3.05 8.13
C VAL A 378 -46.60 -1.85 8.97
N SER A 379 -45.38 -1.93 9.49
CA SER A 379 -44.64 -0.77 10.02
C SER A 379 -43.50 -0.49 9.06
N SER A 380 -43.67 0.59 8.29
CA SER A 380 -42.66 1.21 7.46
C SER A 380 -41.45 1.63 8.32
N ARG A 381 -40.35 0.89 8.25
CA ARG A 381 -39.03 1.39 8.67
C ARG A 381 -38.30 1.95 7.46
N SER A 382 -38.37 3.26 7.37
CA SER A 382 -37.42 4.13 6.69
C SER A 382 -35.99 3.66 6.89
N LEU A 383 -35.24 3.61 5.78
CA LEU A 383 -33.82 3.33 5.72
C LEU A 383 -33.05 4.52 6.32
N GLU A 384 -32.99 4.62 7.65
CA GLU A 384 -32.10 5.58 8.31
C GLU A 384 -30.65 5.13 8.18
N VAL A 385 -29.92 5.78 7.27
CA VAL A 385 -28.46 5.75 7.22
C VAL A 385 -27.96 6.47 8.49
N PRO A 386 -27.23 5.81 9.41
CA PRO A 386 -26.73 6.51 10.58
C PRO A 386 -25.60 7.44 10.15
N SER A 387 -25.91 8.74 10.11
CA SER A 387 -24.97 9.84 9.91
C SER A 387 -24.06 9.99 11.13
N ARG A 388 -23.10 9.08 11.31
CA ARG A 388 -21.94 9.38 12.16
C ARG A 388 -20.93 10.15 11.32
N SER A 389 -20.88 11.46 11.56
CA SER A 389 -20.02 12.41 10.86
C SER A 389 -18.55 12.02 10.97
N LEU A 390 -17.76 12.36 9.95
CA LEU A 390 -16.29 12.25 9.92
C LEU A 390 -15.65 12.77 11.23
N CYS A 391 -16.26 13.80 11.84
CA CYS A 391 -15.89 14.34 13.16
C CYS A 391 -16.00 13.32 14.29
N SER A 392 -17.05 12.50 14.34
CA SER A 392 -17.20 11.48 15.41
C SER A 392 -16.18 10.34 15.32
N PHE A 393 -15.68 10.05 14.11
CA PHE A 393 -14.58 9.11 13.90
C PHE A 393 -13.23 9.73 14.24
N LEU A 394 -12.99 10.98 13.83
CA LEU A 394 -11.80 11.73 14.24
C LEU A 394 -11.77 11.92 15.76
N GLU A 395 -12.91 12.20 16.41
CA GLU A 395 -13.04 12.18 17.88
C GLU A 395 -12.79 10.79 18.48
N GLY A 396 -13.20 9.71 17.81
CA GLY A 396 -12.89 8.33 18.24
C GLY A 396 -11.40 7.96 18.09
N LEU A 397 -10.72 8.53 17.09
CA LEU A 397 -9.28 8.41 16.84
C LEU A 397 -8.45 9.27 17.82
N LEU A 398 -8.92 10.50 18.11
CA LEU A 398 -8.33 11.43 19.06
C LEU A 398 -8.70 11.13 20.52
N SER A 399 -9.77 10.37 20.78
CA SER A 399 -10.08 9.82 22.11
C SER A 399 -9.16 8.63 22.40
N LEU A 400 -7.86 8.93 22.46
CA LEU A 400 -6.82 8.06 22.99
C LEU A 400 -7.29 7.42 24.30
N ARG A 401 -8.04 8.18 25.12
CA ARG A 401 -8.62 7.76 26.40
C ARG A 401 -9.56 6.55 26.30
N THR A 402 -10.53 6.53 25.37
CA THR A 402 -11.43 5.37 25.21
C THR A 402 -10.80 4.20 24.43
N ALA A 403 -9.73 4.45 23.67
CA ALA A 403 -8.92 3.39 23.07
C ALA A 403 -8.00 2.70 24.10
N LEU A 404 -7.46 3.46 25.08
CA LEU A 404 -6.52 3.00 26.12
C LEU A 404 -7.18 2.41 27.37
N ASP A 405 -8.41 2.83 27.69
CA ASP A 405 -9.20 2.27 28.79
C ASP A 405 -9.79 0.89 28.45
N ALA A 406 -9.81 0.52 27.17
CA ALA A 406 -10.23 -0.79 26.71
C ALA A 406 -9.04 -1.77 26.72
N GLY A 407 -8.81 -2.46 27.84
CA GLY A 407 -8.10 -3.74 27.84
C GLY A 407 -7.06 -3.93 28.95
N PRO A 408 -6.76 -5.19 29.32
CA PRO A 408 -5.72 -5.56 30.28
C PRO A 408 -4.37 -5.65 29.55
N LEU A 409 -3.88 -4.51 29.08
CA LEU A 409 -2.48 -4.38 28.67
C LEU A 409 -1.65 -4.01 29.89
N SER A 410 -0.40 -4.48 29.92
CA SER A 410 0.56 -4.04 30.94
C SER A 410 0.74 -2.52 30.88
N VAL A 411 1.06 -1.89 32.01
CA VAL A 411 1.30 -0.44 32.05
C VAL A 411 2.38 -0.03 31.04
N LEU A 412 3.41 -0.87 30.88
CA LEU A 412 4.49 -0.68 29.89
C LEU A 412 3.96 -0.68 28.44
N GLU A 413 3.14 -1.65 28.05
CA GLU A 413 2.58 -1.67 26.69
C GLU A 413 1.67 -0.45 26.43
N LYS A 414 0.91 -0.01 27.43
CA LYS A 414 0.07 1.19 27.32
C LYS A 414 0.92 2.45 27.13
N THR A 415 1.97 2.62 27.95
CA THR A 415 2.85 3.80 27.85
C THR A 415 3.62 3.80 26.53
N THR A 416 4.13 2.65 26.07
CA THR A 416 4.80 2.55 24.76
C THR A 416 3.85 2.90 23.61
N ASN A 417 2.61 2.38 23.61
CA ASN A 417 1.64 2.70 22.55
C ASN A 417 1.26 4.18 22.54
N VAL A 418 1.02 4.78 23.72
CA VAL A 418 0.75 6.23 23.84
C VAL A 418 1.90 7.05 23.27
N LEU A 419 3.12 6.71 23.67
CA LEU A 419 4.32 7.43 23.24
C LEU A 419 4.51 7.32 21.74
N LEU A 420 4.34 6.12 21.16
CA LEU A 420 4.43 5.89 19.72
C LEU A 420 3.40 6.72 18.94
N VAL A 421 2.15 6.75 19.39
CA VAL A 421 1.09 7.52 18.71
C VAL A 421 1.33 9.03 18.85
N LEU A 422 1.73 9.51 20.02
CA LEU A 422 2.02 10.94 20.25
C LEU A 422 3.21 11.41 19.42
N LEU A 423 4.33 10.67 19.45
CA LEU A 423 5.51 10.98 18.63
C LEU A 423 5.19 10.87 17.14
N GLY A 424 4.39 9.89 16.74
CA GLY A 424 3.90 9.75 15.38
C GLY A 424 3.09 10.96 14.94
N LEU A 425 2.13 11.41 15.74
CA LEU A 425 1.28 12.56 15.44
C LEU A 425 2.08 13.86 15.34
N THR A 426 3.02 14.10 16.26
CA THR A 426 3.86 15.32 16.23
C THR A 426 4.81 15.30 15.04
N ALA A 427 5.44 14.16 14.74
CA ALA A 427 6.34 14.02 13.60
C ALA A 427 5.59 14.16 12.27
N THR A 428 4.43 13.50 12.15
CA THR A 428 3.52 13.61 10.99
C THR A 428 3.08 15.06 10.77
N GLY A 429 2.59 15.73 11.83
CA GLY A 429 2.12 17.11 11.74
C GLY A 429 3.23 18.07 11.33
N THR A 430 4.41 17.94 11.94
CA THR A 430 5.57 18.79 11.63
C THR A 430 6.06 18.55 10.21
N SER A 431 6.24 17.30 9.81
CA SER A 431 6.71 16.94 8.47
C SER A 431 5.73 17.39 7.38
N THR A 432 4.43 17.13 7.58
CA THR A 432 3.39 17.55 6.64
C THR A 432 3.32 19.07 6.50
N PHE A 433 3.45 19.82 7.60
CA PHE A 433 3.46 21.28 7.57
C PHE A 433 4.60 21.83 6.70
N TYR A 434 5.84 21.38 6.94
CA TYR A 434 6.99 21.83 6.14
C TYR A 434 6.92 21.35 4.70
N ALA A 435 6.44 20.12 4.44
CA ALA A 435 6.27 19.60 3.08
C ALA A 435 5.21 20.39 2.29
N ILE A 436 4.09 20.76 2.91
CA ILE A 436 3.05 21.60 2.29
C ILE A 436 3.63 22.98 1.98
N ILE A 437 4.31 23.62 2.92
CA ILE A 437 4.93 24.94 2.69
C ILE A 437 5.95 24.87 1.55
N GLY A 438 6.79 23.83 1.54
CA GLY A 438 7.76 23.61 0.46
C GLY A 438 7.08 23.43 -0.90
N THR A 439 5.97 22.70 -0.93
CA THR A 439 5.17 22.46 -2.14
C THR A 439 4.47 23.73 -2.63
N LEU A 440 3.87 24.52 -1.72
CA LEU A 440 3.21 25.79 -2.06
C LEU A 440 4.22 26.80 -2.60
N ARG A 441 5.36 26.98 -1.92
CA ARG A 441 6.45 27.83 -2.41
C ARG A 441 6.89 27.38 -3.80
N TYR A 442 7.02 26.08 -4.05
CA TYR A 442 7.40 25.58 -5.37
C TYR A 442 6.34 25.87 -6.45
N ALA A 443 5.05 25.67 -6.15
CA ALA A 443 3.95 25.91 -7.08
C ALA A 443 3.85 27.37 -7.54
N ASP A 444 4.23 28.32 -6.68
CA ASP A 444 4.27 29.75 -7.04
C ASP A 444 5.39 30.09 -8.05
N PHE A 445 6.42 29.23 -8.17
CA PHE A 445 7.60 29.51 -9.00
C PHE A 445 7.72 28.64 -10.26
N ALA A 446 7.10 27.45 -10.31
CA ALA A 446 7.30 26.48 -11.38
C ALA A 446 6.01 26.17 -12.18
N PRO A 447 5.98 26.36 -13.52
CA PRO A 447 4.89 25.84 -14.35
C PRO A 447 4.78 24.31 -14.26
N PRO A 448 3.59 23.74 -14.54
CA PRO A 448 3.46 22.33 -14.84
C PRO A 448 4.28 21.98 -16.08
N CYS A 449 4.89 20.80 -16.10
CA CYS A 449 6.00 20.57 -17.02
C CYS A 449 5.60 20.54 -18.51
N ILE A 450 4.41 20.01 -18.85
CA ILE A 450 3.88 20.02 -20.24
C ILE A 450 3.21 21.35 -20.60
N THR A 451 2.49 21.95 -19.65
CA THR A 451 1.77 23.19 -19.93
C THR A 451 2.70 24.35 -19.61
N ASN A 452 3.30 24.92 -20.65
CA ASN A 452 4.01 26.19 -20.59
C ASN A 452 3.02 27.37 -20.36
N VAL A 453 2.18 27.27 -19.32
CA VAL A 453 1.19 28.29 -18.96
C VAL A 453 1.89 29.57 -18.52
N THR A 454 3.14 29.50 -18.07
CA THR A 454 3.88 30.69 -17.67
C THR A 454 4.37 31.53 -18.85
N LEU A 455 4.61 30.97 -20.03
CA LEU A 455 4.86 31.80 -21.23
C LEU A 455 3.57 32.51 -21.66
N ALA A 456 2.43 31.82 -21.65
CA ALA A 456 1.13 32.42 -21.94
C ALA A 456 0.71 33.46 -20.88
N ALA A 457 0.92 33.18 -19.59
CA ALA A 457 0.61 34.08 -18.49
C ALA A 457 1.58 35.26 -18.41
N ARG A 458 2.89 35.08 -18.69
CA ARG A 458 3.84 36.21 -18.82
C ARG A 458 3.55 37.07 -20.03
N LEU A 459 3.09 36.50 -21.16
CA LEU A 459 2.67 37.28 -22.33
C LEU A 459 1.40 38.10 -22.04
N VAL A 460 0.46 37.56 -21.25
CA VAL A 460 -0.72 38.31 -20.78
C VAL A 460 -0.34 39.38 -19.75
N TYR A 461 0.61 39.10 -18.85
CA TYR A 461 1.04 40.04 -17.81
C TYR A 461 1.93 41.18 -18.33
N TYR A 462 2.62 41.01 -19.46
CA TYR A 462 3.37 42.08 -20.14
C TYR A 462 2.52 42.89 -21.15
N GLN A 463 1.27 42.48 -21.39
CA GLN A 463 0.31 43.17 -22.25
C GLN A 463 -0.77 43.96 -21.49
N LEU A 464 -0.77 43.89 -20.15
CA LEU A 464 -1.50 44.75 -19.22
C LEU A 464 -0.52 45.70 -18.54
#